data_AF-A0A7K8MR23-F1
#
_entry.id   AF-A0A7K8MR23-F1
#
_cell.length_a   1.000
_cell.length_b   1.000
_cell.length_c   1.000
_cell.angle_alpha   90.00
_cell.angle_beta   90.00
_cell.angle_gamma   90.00
#
_symmetry.space_group_name_H-M   'P 1'
#
loop_
_entity.id
_entity.type
_entity.pdbx_description
1 polymer ?
#
loop_
_entity_poly.entity_id
_entity_poly.type
_entity_poly.pdbx_seq_one_letter_code
_entity_poly.pdbx_strand_id
1 'polypeptide(L)'
;GGSDAEHGEEERAGAAAVDCVVCGDKSSGKHYGVFTCEGCKSFFKRSIRRNLSYTCRSNRDCQIDQHHRNQCQYCRLKKCFRVGMRKE
;
A
#
# COMPACT_ATOMS: atom_id res chain seq x y z
N GLY A 1 -0.44 20.36 -31.34
CA GLY A 1 0.11 20.59 -29.99
C GLY A 1 -0.92 21.37 -29.21
N GLY A 2 -1.42 20.79 -28.14
CA GLY A 2 -2.46 21.33 -27.26
C GLY A 2 -3.05 20.14 -26.50
N SER A 3 -2.45 19.79 -25.35
CA SER A 3 -2.85 20.23 -24.00
C SER A 3 -4.10 19.48 -23.52
N ASP A 4 -3.89 18.20 -23.19
CA ASP A 4 -4.80 17.35 -22.43
C ASP A 4 -4.27 17.19 -20.99
N ALA A 5 -5.19 16.88 -20.07
CA ALA A 5 -5.05 16.64 -18.62
C ALA A 5 -5.23 17.91 -17.76
N GLU A 6 -6.46 18.38 -17.53
CA GLU A 6 -7.52 17.82 -16.67
C GLU A 6 -7.20 17.91 -15.16
N HIS A 7 -7.84 18.92 -14.55
CA HIS A 7 -8.58 18.89 -13.28
C HIS A 7 -8.28 17.77 -12.27
N GLY A 8 -7.87 18.14 -11.06
CA GLY A 8 -8.05 17.25 -9.90
C GLY A 8 -7.22 17.49 -8.63
N GLU A 9 -6.57 18.63 -8.45
CA GLU A 9 -5.68 18.84 -7.28
C GLU A 9 -6.34 19.55 -6.07
N GLU A 10 -7.58 20.02 -6.20
CA GLU A 10 -8.17 20.94 -5.20
C GLU A 10 -9.04 20.31 -4.11
N GLU A 11 -9.36 19.01 -4.16
CA GLU A 11 -10.21 18.35 -3.13
C GLU A 11 -9.40 17.74 -1.96
N ARG A 12 -8.25 18.33 -1.61
CA ARG A 12 -7.31 17.76 -0.62
C ARG A 12 -7.09 18.57 0.66
N ALA A 13 -7.82 19.67 0.82
CA ALA A 13 -7.77 20.50 2.01
C ALA A 13 -9.04 20.33 2.85
N GLY A 14 -9.17 19.21 3.58
CA GLY A 14 -10.28 19.05 4.53
C GLY A 14 -10.45 17.66 5.15
N ALA A 15 -10.03 16.60 4.46
CA ALA A 15 -9.96 15.28 5.07
C ALA A 15 -8.62 15.15 5.81
N ALA A 16 -8.67 14.97 7.13
CA ALA A 16 -7.49 14.62 7.94
C ALA A 16 -6.64 13.59 7.17
N ALA A 17 -5.36 13.89 6.97
CA ALA A 17 -4.47 13.05 6.18
C ALA A 17 -4.45 11.63 6.78
N VAL A 18 -5.13 10.70 6.14
CA VAL A 18 -5.19 9.31 6.59
C VAL A 18 -3.86 8.64 6.23
N ASP A 19 -3.27 7.92 7.17
CA ASP A 19 -2.04 7.18 6.92
C ASP A 19 -2.31 5.80 6.30
N CYS A 20 -1.31 5.29 5.58
CA CYS A 20 -1.34 3.94 5.06
C CYS A 20 -1.34 2.93 6.21
N VAL A 21 -2.45 2.20 6.36
CA VAL A 21 -2.59 1.21 7.46
C VAL A 21 -1.56 0.06 7.42
N VAL A 22 -0.84 -0.10 6.30
CA VAL A 22 0.22 -1.11 6.17
C VAL A 22 1.58 -0.61 6.67
N CYS A 23 1.97 0.63 6.37
CA CYS A 23 3.35 1.09 6.62
C CYS A 23 3.47 2.47 7.26
N GLY A 24 2.36 3.16 7.54
CA GLY A 24 2.35 4.49 8.15
C GLY A 24 2.70 5.65 7.20
N ASP A 25 3.10 5.39 5.96
CA ASP A 25 3.34 6.43 4.96
C ASP A 25 2.03 7.13 4.54
N LYS A 26 2.11 8.33 3.96
CA LYS A 26 0.93 9.11 3.54
C LYS A 26 0.06 8.31 2.58
N SER A 27 -1.23 8.14 2.90
CA SER A 27 -2.17 7.45 2.02
C SER A 27 -2.47 8.30 0.78
N SER A 28 -2.65 7.62 -0.36
CA SER A 28 -3.20 8.25 -1.58
C SER A 28 -4.71 8.01 -1.73
N GLY A 29 -5.33 7.27 -0.80
CA GLY A 29 -6.75 6.94 -0.83
C GLY A 29 -7.02 5.48 -0.49
N LYS A 30 -8.26 5.03 -0.70
CA LYS A 30 -8.62 3.61 -0.55
C LYS A 30 -8.17 2.83 -1.77
N HIS A 31 -7.40 1.76 -1.53
CA HIS A 31 -7.03 0.77 -2.55
C HIS A 31 -7.27 -0.62 -1.98
N TYR A 32 -7.91 -1.51 -2.75
CA TYR A 32 -8.18 -2.88 -2.31
C TYR A 32 -8.96 -2.95 -0.99
N GLY A 33 -9.90 -2.02 -0.78
CA GLY A 33 -10.77 -1.96 0.40
C GLY A 33 -10.26 -1.11 1.57
N VAL A 34 -8.99 -0.67 1.59
CA VAL A 34 -8.40 0.05 2.74
C VAL A 34 -7.49 1.21 2.34
N PHE A 35 -7.28 2.16 3.24
CA PHE A 35 -6.41 3.33 2.99
C PHE A 35 -4.93 2.93 2.91
N THR A 36 -4.31 3.12 1.75
CA THR A 36 -2.90 2.77 1.54
C THR A 36 -2.16 3.78 0.69
N CYS A 37 -0.82 3.80 0.82
CA CYS A 37 0.05 4.55 -0.08
C CYS A 37 0.22 3.82 -1.43
N GLU A 38 0.69 4.54 -2.45
CA GLU A 38 0.95 3.97 -3.79
C GLU A 38 1.94 2.79 -3.77
N GLY A 39 2.91 2.81 -2.84
CA GLY A 39 3.87 1.74 -2.67
C GLY A 39 3.23 0.42 -2.23
N CYS A 40 2.34 0.46 -1.23
CA CYS A 40 1.65 -0.73 -0.73
C CYS A 40 0.56 -1.21 -1.70
N LYS A 41 -0.17 -0.30 -2.34
CA LYS A 41 -1.08 -0.59 -3.46
C LYS A 41 -0.38 -1.37 -4.57
N SER A 42 0.73 -0.83 -5.08
CA SER A 42 1.46 -1.44 -6.20
C SER A 42 2.12 -2.76 -5.82
N PHE A 43 2.65 -2.86 -4.60
CA PHE A 43 3.21 -4.10 -4.06
C PHE A 43 2.14 -5.20 -3.96
N PHE A 44 0.97 -4.90 -3.40
CA PHE A 44 -0.14 -5.84 -3.27
C PHE A 44 -0.62 -6.31 -4.64
N LYS A 45 -0.88 -5.38 -5.57
CA LYS A 45 -1.26 -5.67 -6.96
C LYS A 45 -0.34 -6.68 -7.63
N ARG A 46 0.98 -6.45 -7.57
CA ARG A 46 1.97 -7.34 -8.18
C ARG A 46 1.99 -8.72 -7.52
N SER A 47 1.91 -8.74 -6.19
CA SER A 47 1.96 -9.98 -5.41
C SER A 47 0.79 -10.90 -5.73
N ILE A 48 -0.44 -10.37 -5.77
CA ILE A 48 -1.63 -11.17 -6.07
C ILE A 48 -1.77 -11.51 -7.56
N ARG A 49 -1.38 -10.61 -8.48
CA ARG A 49 -1.51 -10.89 -9.93
C ARG A 49 -0.58 -11.98 -10.42
N ARG A 50 0.62 -12.04 -9.84
CA ARG A 50 1.63 -13.04 -10.20
C ARG A 50 1.65 -14.23 -9.24
N ASN A 51 0.69 -14.29 -8.30
CA ASN A 51 0.61 -15.30 -7.25
C ASN A 51 1.97 -15.53 -6.55
N LEU A 52 2.65 -14.44 -6.18
CA LEU A 52 4.00 -14.50 -5.61
C LEU A 52 3.95 -15.06 -4.20
N SER A 53 4.77 -16.07 -3.95
CA SER A 53 5.07 -16.57 -2.62
C SER A 53 6.40 -15.97 -2.15
N TYR A 54 6.40 -15.38 -0.96
CA TYR A 54 7.59 -14.82 -0.33
C TYR A 54 7.98 -15.64 0.89
N THR A 55 9.26 -15.65 1.23
CA THR A 55 9.78 -16.29 2.44
C THR A 55 10.33 -15.24 3.39
N CYS A 56 9.93 -15.28 4.66
CA CYS A 56 10.58 -14.48 5.70
C CYS A 56 11.92 -15.11 6.09
N ARG A 57 12.96 -14.28 6.26
CA ARG A 57 14.29 -14.70 6.73
C ARG A 57 14.48 -14.54 8.24
N SER A 58 13.43 -14.14 8.95
CA SER A 58 13.41 -13.87 10.39
C SER A 58 12.25 -14.65 11.03
N ASN A 59 11.66 -14.13 12.11
CA ASN A 59 10.60 -14.76 12.89
C ASN A 59 9.16 -14.58 12.33
N ARG A 60 8.99 -14.17 11.06
CA ARG A 60 7.67 -13.90 10.44
C ARG A 60 6.84 -12.80 11.14
N ASP A 61 7.52 -11.90 11.87
CA ASP A 61 6.93 -10.74 12.56
C ASP A 61 7.78 -9.46 12.36
N CYS A 62 8.34 -9.28 11.17
CA CYS A 62 9.11 -8.09 10.84
C CYS A 62 8.22 -6.84 10.93
N GLN A 63 8.74 -5.79 11.55
CA GLN A 63 8.10 -4.48 11.57
C GLN A 63 8.01 -3.90 10.15
N ILE A 64 6.84 -3.34 9.82
CA ILE A 64 6.55 -2.75 8.51
C ILE A 64 6.18 -1.29 8.74
N ASP A 65 7.16 -0.42 8.52
CA ASP A 65 7.07 1.05 8.56
C ASP A 65 7.47 1.65 7.19
N GLN A 66 7.47 2.98 7.07
CA GLN A 66 7.77 3.69 5.82
C GLN A 66 9.18 3.38 5.27
N HIS A 67 10.17 3.24 6.16
CA HIS A 67 11.58 3.09 5.81
C HIS A 67 11.96 1.63 5.58
N HIS A 68 11.35 0.69 6.32
CA HIS A 68 11.75 -0.71 6.36
C HIS A 68 10.76 -1.67 5.69
N ARG A 69 9.63 -1.17 5.14
CA ARG A 69 8.63 -2.00 4.43
C ARG A 69 9.18 -2.89 3.32
N ASN A 70 10.36 -2.60 2.76
CA ASN A 70 10.97 -3.41 1.70
C ASN A 70 11.90 -4.52 2.24
N GLN A 71 12.26 -4.54 3.51
CA GLN A 71 13.18 -5.53 4.08
C GLN A 71 12.59 -6.94 4.13
N CYS A 72 11.27 -7.07 4.30
CA CYS A 72 10.60 -8.36 4.30
C CYS A 72 9.28 -8.34 3.52
N GLN A 73 9.32 -8.83 2.29
CA GLN A 73 8.15 -8.94 1.41
C GLN A 73 7.08 -9.88 1.98
N TYR A 74 7.47 -10.97 2.66
CA TYR A 74 6.55 -11.88 3.33
C TYR A 74 5.72 -11.14 4.40
N CYS A 75 6.38 -10.47 5.36
CA CYS A 75 5.69 -9.78 6.43
C CYS A 75 4.87 -8.60 5.91
N ARG A 76 5.34 -7.91 4.86
CA ARG A 76 4.57 -6.86 4.19
C ARG A 76 3.29 -7.42 3.57
N LEU A 77 3.37 -8.50 2.80
CA LEU A 77 2.19 -9.11 2.17
C LEU A 77 1.22 -9.69 3.21
N LYS A 78 1.75 -10.35 4.25
CA LYS A 78 0.98 -10.83 5.40
C LYS A 78 0.25 -9.66 6.07
N LYS A 79 0.91 -8.52 6.29
CA LYS A 79 0.27 -7.33 6.87
C LYS A 79 -0.79 -6.73 5.95
N CYS A 80 -0.57 -6.70 4.63
CA CYS A 80 -1.60 -6.28 3.66
C CYS A 80 -2.90 -7.08 3.82
N PHE A 81 -2.82 -8.41 3.89
CA PHE A 81 -4.01 -9.23 4.13
C PHE A 81 -4.60 -9.02 5.53
N ARG A 82 -3.75 -8.92 6.56
CA ARG A 82 -4.17 -8.71 7.97
C ARG A 82 -4.98 -7.42 8.15
N VAL A 83 -4.62 -6.35 7.44
CA VAL A 83 -5.38 -5.09 7.51
C VAL A 83 -6.63 -5.09 6.62
N GLY A 84 -6.88 -6.16 5.86
CA GLY A 84 -8.09 -6.32 5.07
C GLY A 84 -7.96 -5.97 3.58
N MET A 85 -6.76 -5.92 3.00
CA MET A 85 -6.63 -5.76 1.54
C MET A 85 -7.16 -7.01 0.81
N ARG A 86 -8.06 -6.83 -0.17
CA ARG A 86 -8.69 -7.91 -0.95
C ARG A 86 -8.52 -7.70 -2.45
N LYS A 87 -8.65 -8.76 -3.25
CA LYS A 87 -8.56 -8.70 -4.72
C LYS A 87 -9.85 -8.17 -5.37
N GLU A 88 -10.96 -8.21 -4.63
CA GLU A 88 -12.30 -7.76 -5.01
C GLU A 88 -12.39 -6.24 -5.12
#